data_AF-A0A416EI94-F1
#
_entry.id   AF-A0A416EI94-F1
#
_cell.length_a   1.000
_cell.length_b   1.000
_cell.length_c   1.000
_cell.angle_alpha   90.00
_cell.angle_beta   90.00
_cell.angle_gamma   90.00
#
_symmetry.space_group_name_H-M   'P 1'
#
loop_
_entity.id
_entity.type
_entity.pdbx_description
1 polymer ?
#
loop_
_entity_poly.entity_id
_entity_poly.type
_entity_poly.pdbx_seq_one_letter_code
_entity_poly.pdbx_strand_id
1 'polypeptide(L)'
;MERRVGTISRGIRCPIIREGDDLTAIVVDSVLEAAASEGFSLHDRDVIAMTESIVARAQGNYASVDAIAADVKQKLGGGTIGIIFPILSRNRFAICLRGMAMGAKKVVLMLSYPSDEVGNELVSLDQVDEAGINPYSDVLTLEQYRKLFGENKHQFTGVDYVAYYGDIIREAGAEVEILFANNPRTILNYTKNVINCDIHTRARTKRILREAGAEKVYGMDEILNASVDGSGYNEKYGLLGSNKSTEDKIKLFPRDCFGLVEDIQKEVLSRTGKHVEVMVYGDGAFKDPKGKIWELADPIVSPAFTEGLIGTPNEMKLKYLADNDFKDLSGEALKEAISRKIREKDGSLVGNMASQGTTPRQLTDLIGSLCDLTSGSGDKGTPIVLVQGYFDNYTDN
;
A
#
# COMPACT_ATOMS: atom_id res chain seq x y z
N MET A 1 -15.92 -35.28 11.84
CA MET A 1 -17.09 -34.60 11.24
C MET A 1 -16.58 -33.97 9.96
N GLU A 2 -17.28 -34.05 8.82
CA GLU A 2 -16.78 -33.48 7.55
C GLU A 2 -16.71 -31.95 7.65
N ARG A 3 -15.55 -31.35 7.37
CA ARG A 3 -15.39 -29.90 7.37
C ARG A 3 -16.11 -29.29 6.17
N ARG A 4 -16.94 -28.30 6.45
CA ARG A 4 -17.77 -27.60 5.44
C ARG A 4 -17.41 -26.12 5.29
N VAL A 5 -16.47 -25.62 6.08
CA VAL A 5 -16.00 -24.24 6.07
C VAL A 5 -14.56 -24.22 5.58
N GLY A 6 -14.26 -23.41 4.57
CA GLY A 6 -12.91 -23.22 4.03
C GLY A 6 -12.12 -22.18 4.83
N THR A 7 -11.60 -21.18 4.12
CA THR A 7 -10.86 -20.06 4.71
C THR A 7 -11.76 -19.17 5.57
N ILE A 8 -11.28 -18.78 6.74
CA ILE A 8 -11.95 -17.85 7.67
C ILE A 8 -11.03 -16.67 7.92
N SER A 9 -11.56 -15.45 7.85
CA SER A 9 -10.85 -14.22 8.23
C SER A 9 -11.51 -13.58 9.45
N ARG A 10 -10.74 -13.35 10.52
CA ARG A 10 -11.24 -12.81 11.80
C ARG A 10 -10.49 -11.53 12.15
N GLY A 11 -11.21 -10.42 12.27
CA GLY A 11 -10.68 -9.21 12.91
C GLY A 11 -10.58 -9.42 14.43
N ILE A 12 -9.37 -9.34 14.96
CA ILE A 12 -9.06 -9.54 16.38
C ILE A 12 -8.99 -8.18 17.05
N ARG A 13 -9.81 -7.99 18.10
CA ARG A 13 -9.81 -6.75 18.88
C ARG A 13 -8.54 -6.67 19.71
N CYS A 14 -7.88 -5.52 19.71
CA CYS A 14 -6.69 -5.29 20.53
C CYS A 14 -6.79 -3.99 21.34
N PRO A 15 -5.94 -3.82 22.38
CA PRO A 15 -5.78 -2.55 23.07
C PRO A 15 -5.29 -1.42 22.14
N ILE A 16 -5.45 -0.17 22.59
CA ILE A 16 -4.88 0.98 21.88
C ILE A 16 -3.36 0.95 22.01
N ILE A 17 -2.66 0.59 20.94
CA ILE A 17 -1.20 0.51 20.87
C ILE A 17 -0.57 1.89 21.00
N ARG A 18 0.48 2.05 21.80
CA ARG A 18 1.25 3.29 21.97
C ARG A 18 2.71 3.07 21.62
N GLU A 19 3.43 4.17 21.51
CA GLU A 19 4.88 4.16 21.33
C GLU A 19 5.55 3.43 22.49
N GLY A 20 6.45 2.50 22.17
CA GLY A 20 7.19 1.68 23.13
C GLY A 20 6.44 0.45 23.65
N ASP A 21 5.20 0.20 23.21
CA ASP A 21 4.45 -0.99 23.62
C ASP A 21 5.10 -2.28 23.07
N ASP A 22 5.07 -3.34 23.88
CA ASP A 22 5.50 -4.68 23.47
C ASP A 22 4.47 -5.30 22.52
N LEU A 23 4.70 -5.08 21.23
CA LEU A 23 3.78 -5.54 20.20
C LEU A 23 3.75 -7.06 20.07
N THR A 24 4.84 -7.76 20.39
CA THR A 24 4.89 -9.23 20.38
C THR A 24 3.90 -9.78 21.41
N ALA A 25 4.01 -9.34 22.66
CA ALA A 25 3.10 -9.76 23.73
C ALA A 25 1.65 -9.41 23.40
N ILE A 26 1.39 -8.17 22.98
CA ILE A 26 0.03 -7.71 22.70
C ILE A 26 -0.63 -8.52 21.58
N VAL A 27 0.09 -8.80 20.47
CA VAL A 27 -0.48 -9.57 19.36
C VAL A 27 -0.82 -10.99 19.80
N VAL A 28 0.11 -11.66 20.49
CA VAL A 28 -0.09 -13.03 20.94
C VAL A 28 -1.23 -13.12 21.95
N ASP A 29 -1.24 -12.27 22.96
CA ASP A 29 -2.30 -12.24 23.97
C ASP A 29 -3.66 -11.96 23.34
N SER A 30 -3.76 -10.96 22.45
CA SER A 30 -5.02 -10.62 21.78
C SER A 30 -5.60 -11.79 20.97
N VAL A 31 -4.75 -12.54 20.26
CA VAL A 31 -5.17 -13.70 19.47
C VAL A 31 -5.60 -14.87 20.37
N LEU A 32 -4.83 -15.18 21.40
CA LEU A 32 -5.12 -16.30 22.30
C LEU A 32 -6.33 -16.03 23.21
N GLU A 33 -6.49 -14.81 23.69
CA GLU A 33 -7.67 -14.38 24.44
C GLU A 33 -8.92 -14.45 23.57
N ALA A 34 -8.86 -13.97 22.32
CA ALA A 34 -9.97 -14.08 21.38
C ALA A 34 -10.32 -15.55 21.07
N ALA A 35 -9.31 -16.41 20.89
CA ALA A 35 -9.50 -17.85 20.68
C ALA A 35 -10.23 -18.49 21.87
N ALA A 36 -9.80 -18.17 23.09
CA ALA A 36 -10.43 -18.67 24.31
C ALA A 36 -11.86 -18.13 24.50
N SER A 37 -12.10 -16.84 24.25
CA SER A 37 -13.41 -16.21 24.50
C SER A 37 -14.46 -16.58 23.45
N GLU A 38 -14.06 -16.70 22.19
CA GLU A 38 -14.97 -16.98 21.06
C GLU A 38 -15.02 -18.48 20.70
N GLY A 39 -14.24 -19.31 21.39
CA GLY A 39 -14.30 -20.77 21.27
C GLY A 39 -13.73 -21.34 19.98
N PHE A 40 -12.63 -20.78 19.47
CA PHE A 40 -11.87 -21.33 18.35
C PHE A 40 -10.45 -21.71 18.76
N SER A 41 -9.80 -22.59 18.00
CA SER A 41 -8.40 -22.98 18.20
C SER A 41 -7.52 -22.47 17.06
N LEU A 42 -6.24 -22.30 17.34
CA LEU A 42 -5.21 -22.08 16.33
C LEU A 42 -4.74 -23.41 15.77
N HIS A 43 -4.35 -23.40 14.50
CA HIS A 43 -3.81 -24.55 13.78
C HIS A 43 -2.45 -24.21 13.18
N ASP A 44 -1.71 -25.26 12.84
CA ASP A 44 -0.50 -25.10 12.04
C ASP A 44 -0.87 -24.42 10.72
N ARG A 45 -0.01 -23.49 10.26
CA ARG A 45 -0.19 -22.70 9.03
C ARG A 45 -1.33 -21.66 9.05
N ASP A 46 -2.02 -21.47 10.16
CA ASP A 46 -2.85 -20.27 10.34
C ASP A 46 -1.97 -19.01 10.22
N VAL A 47 -2.52 -17.91 9.69
CA VAL A 47 -1.77 -16.66 9.49
C VAL A 47 -2.25 -15.58 10.45
N ILE A 48 -1.33 -15.06 11.26
CA ILE A 48 -1.56 -13.88 12.11
C ILE A 48 -0.98 -12.66 11.39
N ALA A 49 -1.85 -11.77 10.95
CA ALA A 49 -1.47 -10.55 10.25
C ALA A 49 -1.75 -9.32 11.12
N MET A 50 -0.87 -8.33 11.09
CA MET A 50 -1.09 -7.05 11.80
C MET A 50 -0.80 -5.86 10.91
N THR A 51 -1.53 -4.75 11.12
CA THR A 51 -1.34 -3.55 10.30
C THR A 51 0.05 -2.95 10.51
N GLU A 52 0.66 -2.52 9.41
CA GLU A 52 1.80 -1.60 9.34
C GLU A 52 1.62 -0.38 10.26
N SER A 53 0.38 0.06 10.45
CA SER A 53 0.01 1.24 11.20
C SER A 53 0.27 1.06 12.70
N ILE A 54 -0.07 -0.09 13.26
CA ILE A 54 0.21 -0.36 14.68
C ILE A 54 1.69 -0.64 14.92
N VAL A 55 2.37 -1.27 13.96
CA VAL A 55 3.83 -1.49 14.04
C VAL A 55 4.56 -0.15 14.05
N ALA A 56 4.25 0.75 13.11
CA ALA A 56 4.85 2.07 13.04
C ALA A 56 4.57 2.91 14.31
N ARG A 57 3.40 2.72 14.93
CA ARG A 57 3.02 3.40 16.16
C ARG A 57 3.82 2.88 17.35
N ALA A 58 3.93 1.57 17.51
CA ALA A 58 4.75 0.95 18.56
C ALA A 58 6.22 1.36 18.44
N GLN A 59 6.74 1.45 17.21
CA GLN A 59 8.12 1.88 16.94
C GLN A 59 8.41 3.35 17.27
N GLY A 60 7.41 4.21 17.40
CA GLY A 60 7.65 5.65 17.54
C GLY A 60 8.30 6.29 16.30
N ASN A 61 8.14 5.68 15.11
CA ASN A 61 8.84 6.13 13.91
C ASN A 61 8.15 7.36 13.30
N TYR A 62 8.45 8.53 13.84
CA TYR A 62 7.83 9.78 13.46
C TYR A 62 8.83 10.85 13.02
N ALA A 63 8.41 11.76 12.14
CA ALA A 63 9.21 12.91 11.73
C ALA A 63 8.38 14.18 11.66
N SER A 64 8.99 15.32 11.97
CA SER A 64 8.38 16.64 11.80
C SER A 64 8.50 17.14 10.37
N VAL A 65 7.65 18.09 9.99
CA VAL A 65 7.79 18.82 8.71
C VAL A 65 9.13 19.56 8.61
N ASP A 66 9.71 19.98 9.74
CA ASP A 66 11.04 20.60 9.77
C ASP A 66 12.15 19.62 9.38
N ALA A 67 12.09 18.37 9.83
CA ALA A 67 13.05 17.33 9.43
C ALA A 67 12.95 17.05 7.92
N ILE A 68 11.72 16.99 7.38
CA ILE A 68 11.49 16.86 5.93
C ILE A 68 12.11 18.07 5.20
N ALA A 69 11.87 19.28 5.69
CA ALA A 69 12.39 20.51 5.10
C ALA A 69 13.92 20.56 5.08
N ALA A 70 14.55 20.17 6.20
CA ALA A 70 16.00 20.11 6.33
C ALA A 70 16.61 19.10 5.33
N ASP A 71 16.03 17.91 5.21
CA ASP A 71 16.49 16.88 4.27
C ASP A 71 16.33 17.34 2.80
N VAL A 72 15.17 17.91 2.46
CA VAL A 72 14.90 18.46 1.13
C VAL A 72 15.88 19.58 0.80
N LYS A 73 16.14 20.50 1.74
CA LYS A 73 17.08 21.59 1.56
C LYS A 73 18.51 21.07 1.38
N GLN A 74 18.93 20.07 2.16
CA GLN A 74 20.24 19.44 2.03
C GLN A 74 20.42 18.79 0.66
N LYS A 75 19.43 18.00 0.22
CA LYS A 75 19.48 17.25 -1.04
C LYS A 75 19.36 18.16 -2.26
N LEU A 76 18.38 19.07 -2.27
CA LEU A 76 18.03 19.87 -3.45
C LEU A 76 18.62 21.28 -3.46
N GLY A 77 19.05 21.81 -2.31
CA GLY A 77 19.77 23.08 -2.19
C GLY A 77 18.92 24.32 -1.92
N GLY A 78 17.62 24.17 -1.64
CA GLY A 78 16.75 25.27 -1.19
C GLY A 78 16.27 26.26 -2.25
N GLY A 79 16.59 26.03 -3.53
CA GLY A 79 16.14 26.87 -4.64
C GLY A 79 14.73 26.52 -5.15
N THR A 80 14.55 26.57 -6.47
CA THR A 80 13.33 26.09 -7.14
C THR A 80 13.35 24.57 -7.27
N ILE A 81 12.31 23.91 -6.78
CA ILE A 81 12.12 22.45 -6.94
C ILE A 81 10.83 22.15 -7.69
N GLY A 82 10.84 21.07 -8.46
CA GLY A 82 9.65 20.50 -9.10
C GLY A 82 9.13 19.37 -8.23
N ILE A 83 7.84 19.37 -7.91
CA ILE A 83 7.19 18.26 -7.20
C ILE A 83 6.16 17.67 -8.15
N ILE A 84 6.28 16.39 -8.48
CA ILE A 84 5.51 15.79 -9.57
C ILE A 84 4.80 14.50 -9.15
N PHE A 85 3.63 14.28 -9.75
CA PHE A 85 2.84 13.04 -9.67
C PHE A 85 2.50 12.57 -8.25
N PRO A 86 2.08 13.46 -7.33
CA PRO A 86 1.62 13.01 -6.03
C PRO A 86 0.26 12.33 -6.13
N ILE A 87 -0.02 11.44 -5.18
CA ILE A 87 -1.39 11.02 -4.93
C ILE A 87 -2.21 12.16 -4.29
N LEU A 88 -3.50 12.23 -4.59
CA LEU A 88 -4.40 13.24 -4.08
C LEU A 88 -4.91 12.83 -2.70
N SER A 89 -4.17 13.20 -1.65
CA SER A 89 -4.49 12.83 -0.28
C SER A 89 -4.17 13.94 0.73
N ARG A 90 -5.18 14.29 1.53
CA ARG A 90 -5.00 15.10 2.75
C ARG A 90 -4.15 14.38 3.81
N ASN A 91 -4.20 13.04 3.83
CA ASN A 91 -3.58 12.24 4.89
C ASN A 91 -2.15 11.81 4.55
N ARG A 92 -1.93 11.36 3.31
CA ARG A 92 -0.66 10.75 2.87
C ARG A 92 0.29 11.74 2.20
N PHE A 93 -0.21 12.81 1.57
CA PHE A 93 0.64 13.72 0.80
C PHE A 93 0.69 15.15 1.34
N ALA A 94 -0.44 15.75 1.75
CA ALA A 94 -0.51 17.16 2.10
C ALA A 94 0.52 17.63 3.16
N ILE A 95 0.71 16.82 4.21
CA ILE A 95 1.67 17.11 5.27
C ILE A 95 3.13 16.97 4.80
N CYS A 96 3.40 15.98 3.95
CA CYS A 96 4.70 15.81 3.30
C CYS A 96 4.99 16.98 2.36
N LEU A 97 4.00 17.45 1.60
CA LEU A 97 4.11 18.63 0.74
C LEU A 97 4.48 19.87 1.55
N ARG A 98 3.87 20.07 2.72
CA ARG A 98 4.22 21.19 3.63
C ARG A 98 5.71 21.16 3.96
N GLY A 99 6.23 20.02 4.43
CA GLY A 99 7.66 19.87 4.74
C GLY A 99 8.57 20.07 3.53
N MET A 100 8.21 19.50 2.38
CA MET A 100 8.98 19.69 1.14
C MET A 100 9.01 21.15 0.67
N ALA A 101 7.88 21.86 0.78
CA ALA A 101 7.77 23.26 0.42
C ALA A 101 8.59 24.17 1.36
N MET A 102 8.59 23.90 2.66
CA MET A 102 9.43 24.63 3.64
C MET A 102 10.93 24.53 3.33
N GLY A 103 11.34 23.44 2.66
CA GLY A 103 12.72 23.21 2.23
C GLY A 103 13.13 23.96 0.95
N ALA A 104 12.25 24.75 0.33
CA ALA A 104 12.47 25.37 -0.97
C ALA A 104 12.01 26.83 -1.04
N LYS A 105 12.62 27.62 -1.94
CA LYS A 105 12.16 29.00 -2.23
C LYS A 105 10.91 29.02 -3.13
N LYS A 106 10.87 28.12 -4.11
CA LYS A 106 9.78 28.00 -5.08
C LYS A 106 9.48 26.54 -5.34
N VAL A 107 8.20 26.18 -5.37
CA VAL A 107 7.71 24.87 -5.77
C VAL A 107 6.94 25.00 -7.08
N VAL A 108 7.34 24.19 -8.05
CA VAL A 108 6.60 23.96 -9.28
C VAL A 108 5.88 22.62 -9.13
N LEU A 109 4.59 22.66 -8.81
CA LEU A 109 3.76 21.48 -8.58
C LEU A 109 3.15 21.02 -9.91
N MET A 110 3.51 19.82 -10.36
CA MET A 110 2.94 19.19 -11.56
C MET A 110 2.04 18.02 -11.18
N LEU A 111 0.74 18.17 -11.44
CA LEU A 111 -0.25 17.14 -11.16
C LEU A 111 -0.56 16.33 -12.43
N SER A 112 -0.68 15.01 -12.27
CA SER A 112 -1.22 14.13 -13.31
C SER A 112 -2.71 14.41 -13.50
N TYR A 113 -3.22 14.29 -14.73
CA TYR A 113 -4.64 14.43 -15.02
C TYR A 113 -5.07 13.43 -16.12
N PRO A 114 -6.30 12.89 -16.11
CA PRO A 114 -7.43 13.24 -15.26
C PRO A 114 -7.29 12.80 -13.79
N SER A 115 -6.44 11.82 -13.50
CA SER A 115 -6.27 11.26 -12.16
C SER A 115 -4.80 10.98 -11.80
N ASP A 116 -4.55 10.76 -10.52
CA ASP A 116 -3.24 10.30 -10.02
C ASP A 116 -2.99 8.80 -10.32
N GLU A 117 -1.83 8.28 -9.88
CA GLU A 117 -1.42 6.89 -10.12
C GLU A 117 -2.39 5.85 -9.54
N VAL A 118 -3.06 6.16 -8.43
CA VAL A 118 -4.00 5.25 -7.77
C VAL A 118 -5.44 5.49 -8.23
N GLY A 119 -5.70 6.52 -9.02
CA GLY A 119 -7.00 6.80 -9.62
C GLY A 119 -7.84 7.84 -8.87
N ASN A 120 -7.28 8.64 -7.95
CA ASN A 120 -8.01 9.81 -7.46
C ASN A 120 -8.13 10.83 -8.58
N GLU A 121 -9.37 11.20 -8.90
CA GLU A 121 -9.69 12.09 -10.02
C GLU A 121 -9.53 13.57 -9.62
N LEU A 122 -8.83 14.34 -10.46
CA LEU A 122 -8.91 15.81 -10.50
C LEU A 122 -10.11 16.27 -11.31
N VAL A 123 -10.35 15.61 -12.45
CA VAL A 123 -11.45 15.85 -13.38
C VAL A 123 -11.91 14.50 -13.93
N SER A 124 -13.18 14.39 -14.31
CA SER A 124 -13.69 13.16 -14.93
C SER A 124 -13.17 13.00 -16.36
N LEU A 125 -13.20 11.77 -16.88
CA LEU A 125 -12.91 11.50 -18.29
C LEU A 125 -13.91 12.22 -19.22
N ASP A 126 -15.19 12.29 -18.84
CA ASP A 126 -16.21 13.00 -19.63
C ASP A 126 -15.85 14.50 -19.77
N GLN A 127 -15.38 15.14 -18.68
CA GLN A 127 -14.94 16.54 -18.74
C GLN A 127 -13.73 16.70 -19.68
N VAL A 128 -12.78 15.76 -19.66
CA VAL A 128 -11.61 15.76 -20.56
C VAL A 128 -12.06 15.65 -22.02
N ASP A 129 -12.98 14.73 -22.31
CA ASP A 129 -13.53 14.51 -23.65
C ASP A 129 -14.30 15.73 -24.16
N GLU A 130 -15.15 16.32 -23.31
CA GLU A 130 -15.92 17.54 -23.61
C GLU A 130 -15.01 18.76 -23.86
N ALA A 131 -13.90 18.87 -23.12
CA ALA A 131 -12.90 19.92 -23.30
C ALA A 131 -12.04 19.71 -24.56
N GLY A 132 -12.08 18.51 -25.17
CA GLY A 132 -11.31 18.17 -26.36
C GLY A 132 -9.80 18.19 -26.15
N ILE A 133 -9.33 17.93 -24.92
CA ILE A 133 -7.90 17.92 -24.60
C ILE A 133 -7.35 16.49 -24.57
N ASN A 134 -6.09 16.32 -24.93
CA ASN A 134 -5.41 15.04 -24.88
C ASN A 134 -4.52 14.93 -23.63
N PRO A 135 -4.90 14.15 -22.60
CA PRO A 135 -4.11 14.04 -21.36
C PRO A 135 -2.71 13.45 -21.56
N TYR A 136 -2.45 12.78 -22.68
CA TYR A 136 -1.14 12.17 -22.95
C TYR A 136 -0.12 13.15 -23.52
N SER A 137 -0.57 14.23 -24.18
CA SER A 137 0.31 15.20 -24.86
C SER A 137 0.21 16.61 -24.32
N ASP A 138 -0.98 17.01 -23.87
CA ASP A 138 -1.25 18.40 -23.59
C ASP A 138 -0.70 18.78 -22.20
N VAL A 139 -0.29 20.04 -22.09
CA VAL A 139 0.20 20.62 -20.85
C VAL A 139 -0.69 21.81 -20.53
N LEU A 140 -1.27 21.81 -19.35
CA LEU A 140 -2.13 22.90 -18.90
C LEU A 140 -1.44 23.71 -17.81
N THR A 141 -1.51 25.02 -17.94
CA THR A 141 -1.27 25.94 -16.81
C THR A 141 -2.48 25.95 -15.88
N LEU A 142 -2.29 26.45 -14.65
CA LEU A 142 -3.41 26.65 -13.72
C LEU A 142 -4.55 27.49 -14.33
N GLU A 143 -4.23 28.56 -15.06
CA GLU A 143 -5.26 29.40 -15.70
C GLU A 143 -6.07 28.62 -16.74
N GLN A 144 -5.40 27.85 -17.60
CA GLN A 144 -6.06 27.02 -18.61
C GLN A 144 -6.93 25.93 -17.95
N TYR A 145 -6.39 25.24 -16.93
CA TYR A 145 -7.15 24.25 -16.17
C TYR A 145 -8.42 24.86 -15.56
N ARG A 146 -8.31 26.02 -14.91
CA ARG A 146 -9.46 26.72 -14.32
C ARG A 146 -10.46 27.21 -15.35
N LYS A 147 -10.00 27.63 -16.53
CA LYS A 147 -10.88 28.03 -17.63
C LYS A 147 -11.68 26.85 -18.20
N LEU A 148 -11.03 25.69 -18.34
CA LEU A 148 -11.65 24.48 -18.89
C LEU A 148 -12.59 23.81 -17.89
N PHE A 149 -12.16 23.72 -16.62
CA PHE A 149 -12.80 22.85 -15.65
C PHE A 149 -13.32 23.55 -14.40
N GLY A 150 -12.99 24.83 -14.17
CA GLY A 150 -13.40 25.56 -12.97
C GLY A 150 -12.81 24.99 -11.68
N GLU A 151 -13.61 25.02 -10.61
CA GLU A 151 -13.32 24.35 -9.34
C GLU A 151 -13.82 22.90 -9.38
N ASN A 152 -12.91 21.94 -9.19
CA ASN A 152 -13.24 20.52 -9.18
C ASN A 152 -13.00 19.96 -7.80
N LYS A 153 -14.09 19.78 -7.06
CA LYS A 153 -14.05 19.18 -5.73
C LYS A 153 -14.09 17.67 -5.86
N HIS A 154 -13.15 17.00 -5.22
CA HIS A 154 -13.08 15.55 -5.21
C HIS A 154 -14.37 14.96 -4.60
N GLN A 155 -14.97 13.98 -5.28
CA GLN A 155 -16.31 13.45 -4.98
C GLN A 155 -16.48 13.01 -3.51
N PHE A 156 -15.44 12.40 -2.94
CA PHE A 156 -15.51 11.83 -1.59
C PHE A 156 -15.13 12.81 -0.48
N THR A 157 -14.26 13.79 -0.76
CA THR A 157 -13.71 14.69 0.27
C THR A 157 -14.29 16.09 0.19
N GLY A 158 -14.89 16.48 -0.93
CA GLY A 158 -15.36 17.84 -1.19
C GLY A 158 -14.23 18.87 -1.35
N VAL A 159 -12.98 18.42 -1.46
CA VAL A 159 -11.78 19.28 -1.51
C VAL A 159 -11.37 19.52 -2.95
N ASP A 160 -11.11 20.78 -3.29
CA ASP A 160 -10.35 21.13 -4.49
C ASP A 160 -8.86 20.98 -4.18
N TYR A 161 -8.28 19.84 -4.57
CA TYR A 161 -6.89 19.53 -4.25
C TYR A 161 -5.89 20.49 -4.91
N VAL A 162 -6.24 21.08 -6.06
CA VAL A 162 -5.39 22.06 -6.74
C VAL A 162 -5.26 23.33 -5.90
N ALA A 163 -6.38 23.86 -5.41
CA ALA A 163 -6.38 25.02 -4.51
C ALA A 163 -5.68 24.68 -3.18
N TYR A 164 -6.08 23.56 -2.57
CA TYR A 164 -5.57 23.12 -1.27
C TYR A 164 -4.05 22.94 -1.24
N TYR A 165 -3.45 22.30 -2.25
CA TYR A 165 -1.99 22.16 -2.34
C TYR A 165 -1.30 23.47 -2.63
N GLY A 166 -1.90 24.33 -3.46
CA GLY A 166 -1.40 25.68 -3.69
C GLY A 166 -1.30 26.49 -2.41
N ASP A 167 -2.30 26.41 -1.55
CA ASP A 167 -2.35 27.12 -0.27
C ASP A 167 -1.32 26.55 0.72
N ILE A 168 -1.17 25.23 0.82
CA ILE A 168 -0.13 24.60 1.66
C ILE A 168 1.26 25.12 1.30
N ILE A 169 1.59 25.21 0.01
CA ILE A 169 2.91 25.67 -0.44
C ILE A 169 3.13 27.14 -0.06
N ARG A 170 2.11 27.99 -0.24
CA ARG A 170 2.19 29.42 0.14
C ARG A 170 2.33 29.61 1.65
N GLU A 171 1.53 28.88 2.43
CA GLU A 171 1.60 28.88 3.90
C GLU A 171 2.97 28.40 4.41
N ALA A 172 3.58 27.45 3.72
CA ALA A 172 4.94 26.98 4.00
C ALA A 172 6.04 28.00 3.65
N GLY A 173 5.69 29.14 3.06
CA GLY A 173 6.61 30.23 2.73
C GLY A 173 7.27 30.12 1.36
N ALA A 174 6.84 29.20 0.50
CA ALA A 174 7.37 29.03 -0.84
C ALA A 174 6.49 29.71 -1.91
N GLU A 175 7.12 30.24 -2.97
CA GLU A 175 6.41 30.62 -4.18
C GLU A 175 5.80 29.37 -4.84
N VAL A 176 4.60 29.47 -5.39
CA VAL A 176 3.91 28.33 -6.02
C VAL A 176 3.60 28.59 -7.49
N GLU A 177 3.90 27.59 -8.32
CA GLU A 177 3.46 27.49 -9.70
C GLU A 177 2.85 26.09 -9.91
N ILE A 178 1.66 26.02 -10.52
CA ILE A 178 0.94 24.76 -10.73
C ILE A 178 0.73 24.54 -12.23
N LEU A 179 1.05 23.33 -12.68
CA LEU A 179 0.78 22.85 -14.03
C LEU A 179 0.26 21.41 -14.03
N PHE A 180 -0.28 20.97 -15.15
CA PHE A 180 -0.85 19.65 -15.33
C PHE A 180 -0.24 19.00 -16.56
N ALA A 181 0.33 17.81 -16.38
CA ALA A 181 0.92 17.02 -17.46
C ALA A 181 1.09 15.57 -17.00
N ASN A 182 1.11 14.62 -17.93
CA ASN A 182 1.42 13.22 -17.63
C ASN A 182 2.82 12.78 -18.08
N ASN A 183 3.56 13.65 -18.78
CA ASN A 183 4.95 13.40 -19.15
C ASN A 183 5.90 14.03 -18.12
N PRO A 184 6.69 13.25 -17.38
CA PRO A 184 7.57 13.81 -16.35
C PRO A 184 8.62 14.75 -16.94
N ARG A 185 8.97 14.66 -18.23
CA ARG A 185 9.94 15.57 -18.85
C ARG A 185 9.51 17.03 -18.84
N THR A 186 8.19 17.29 -18.78
CA THR A 186 7.64 18.64 -18.81
C THR A 186 8.14 19.51 -17.65
N ILE A 187 8.39 18.94 -16.46
CA ILE A 187 8.89 19.71 -15.32
C ILE A 187 10.27 20.33 -15.57
N LEU A 188 11.06 19.75 -16.48
CA LEU A 188 12.43 20.19 -16.76
C LEU A 188 12.50 21.53 -17.51
N ASN A 189 11.38 22.00 -18.06
CA ASN A 189 11.26 23.37 -18.59
C ASN A 189 11.28 24.43 -17.47
N TYR A 190 11.06 24.02 -16.21
CA TYR A 190 10.91 24.91 -15.07
C TYR A 190 12.04 24.75 -14.05
N THR A 191 12.55 23.54 -13.85
CA THR A 191 13.68 23.26 -12.95
C THR A 191 14.30 21.89 -13.22
N LYS A 192 15.59 21.77 -12.91
CA LYS A 192 16.34 20.50 -12.99
C LYS A 192 16.42 19.76 -11.65
N ASN A 193 15.83 20.32 -10.60
CA ASN A 193 15.77 19.74 -9.25
C ASN A 193 14.35 19.24 -8.99
N VAL A 194 14.15 17.92 -8.94
CA VAL A 194 12.83 17.31 -8.96
C VAL A 194 12.66 16.30 -7.82
N ILE A 195 11.51 16.36 -7.16
CA ILE A 195 10.97 15.30 -6.31
C ILE A 195 9.83 14.60 -7.05
N ASN A 196 9.97 13.29 -7.28
CA ASN A 196 8.89 12.48 -7.85
C ASN A 196 8.14 11.73 -6.74
N CYS A 197 6.81 11.88 -6.73
CA CYS A 197 5.92 11.43 -5.65
C CYS A 197 5.07 10.22 -6.03
N ASP A 198 5.20 9.73 -7.26
CA ASP A 198 4.61 8.46 -7.67
C ASP A 198 5.12 7.33 -6.78
N ILE A 199 4.24 6.37 -6.49
CA ILE A 199 4.51 5.25 -5.60
C ILE A 199 5.07 4.13 -6.45
N HIS A 200 4.26 3.48 -7.28
CA HIS A 200 4.61 2.20 -7.92
C HIS A 200 5.47 2.39 -9.18
N THR A 201 5.37 3.56 -9.82
CA THR A 201 6.12 3.91 -11.04
C THR A 201 7.39 4.72 -10.77
N ARG A 202 7.72 4.99 -9.49
CA ARG A 202 8.83 5.88 -9.05
C ARG A 202 10.17 5.65 -9.73
N ALA A 203 10.55 4.38 -9.88
CA ALA A 203 11.82 4.02 -10.51
C ALA A 203 11.86 4.40 -11.99
N ARG A 204 10.73 4.22 -12.70
CA ARG A 204 10.59 4.60 -14.11
C ARG A 204 10.63 6.12 -14.26
N THR A 205 9.89 6.84 -13.43
CA THR A 205 9.83 8.32 -13.47
C THR A 205 11.19 8.93 -13.21
N LYS A 206 11.88 8.49 -12.14
CA LYS A 206 13.25 8.91 -11.80
C LYS A 206 14.23 8.65 -12.94
N ARG A 207 14.18 7.47 -13.57
CA ARG A 207 15.03 7.14 -14.72
C ARG A 207 14.79 8.10 -15.89
N ILE A 208 13.52 8.35 -16.25
CA ILE A 208 13.16 9.25 -17.36
C ILE A 208 13.68 10.68 -17.12
N LEU A 209 13.54 11.19 -15.89
CA LEU A 209 14.01 12.54 -15.54
C LEU A 209 15.54 12.65 -15.68
N ARG A 210 16.28 11.67 -15.17
CA ARG A 210 17.75 11.64 -15.26
C ARG A 210 18.22 11.56 -16.72
N GLU A 211 17.63 10.68 -17.53
CA GLU A 211 17.91 10.58 -18.97
C GLU A 211 17.60 11.88 -19.74
N ALA A 212 16.61 12.64 -19.27
CA ALA A 212 16.20 13.91 -19.88
C ALA A 212 17.00 15.13 -19.37
N GLY A 213 18.03 14.93 -18.55
CA GLY A 213 18.96 16.00 -18.14
C GLY A 213 18.62 16.71 -16.83
N ALA A 214 17.80 16.09 -15.96
CA ALA A 214 17.63 16.56 -14.59
C ALA A 214 18.96 16.46 -13.80
N GLU A 215 19.25 17.44 -12.95
CA GLU A 215 20.49 17.53 -12.17
C GLU A 215 20.36 16.80 -10.84
N LYS A 216 19.25 17.03 -10.13
CA LYS A 216 18.95 16.39 -8.85
C LYS A 216 17.57 15.78 -8.91
N VAL A 217 17.48 14.46 -8.80
CA VAL A 217 16.20 13.74 -8.83
C VAL A 217 16.14 12.81 -7.65
N TYR A 218 15.20 13.12 -6.75
CA TYR A 218 14.88 12.32 -5.58
C TYR A 218 13.43 11.83 -5.67
N GLY A 219 13.17 10.62 -5.24
CA GLY A 219 11.79 10.19 -5.01
C GLY A 219 11.38 10.45 -3.56
N MET A 220 10.08 10.39 -3.25
CA MET A 220 9.63 10.37 -1.85
C MET A 220 10.24 9.22 -1.06
N ASP A 221 10.62 8.12 -1.73
CA ASP A 221 11.37 7.00 -1.14
C ASP A 221 12.78 7.36 -0.65
N GLU A 222 13.32 8.49 -1.11
CA GLU A 222 14.64 8.98 -0.74
C GLU A 222 14.60 10.21 0.16
N ILE A 223 13.43 10.71 0.55
CA ILE A 223 13.31 11.78 1.57
C ILE A 223 13.06 11.12 2.93
N LEU A 224 13.84 11.49 3.94
CA LEU A 224 13.94 10.79 5.23
C LEU A 224 14.26 9.30 5.10
N ASN A 225 15.21 8.98 4.22
CA ASN A 225 15.84 7.65 4.14
C ASN A 225 17.00 7.46 5.13
N ALA A 226 17.30 8.49 5.92
CA ALA A 226 18.17 8.49 7.08
C ALA A 226 17.59 9.47 8.12
N SER A 227 17.94 9.30 9.39
CA SER A 227 17.51 10.23 10.44
C SER A 227 18.07 11.63 10.21
N VAL A 228 17.23 12.64 10.37
CA VAL A 228 17.62 14.06 10.31
C VAL A 228 17.30 14.67 11.66
N ASP A 229 18.32 15.18 12.35
CA ASP A 229 18.20 15.77 13.69
C ASP A 229 17.48 14.87 14.71
N GLY A 230 17.71 13.55 14.62
CA GLY A 230 17.09 12.56 15.49
C GLY A 230 15.65 12.18 15.13
N SER A 231 15.16 12.59 13.95
CA SER A 231 13.86 12.16 13.43
C SER A 231 13.81 10.65 13.19
N GLY A 232 12.59 10.11 13.15
CA GLY A 232 12.32 8.85 12.48
C GLY A 232 12.70 8.88 11.00
N TYR A 233 12.87 7.71 10.40
CA TYR A 233 13.23 7.53 9.00
C TYR A 233 12.86 6.13 8.50
N ASN A 234 12.86 5.93 7.18
CA ASN A 234 12.73 4.62 6.56
C ASN A 234 13.72 4.49 5.39
N GLU A 235 14.69 3.59 5.50
CA GLU A 235 15.80 3.43 4.57
C GLU A 235 15.38 3.05 3.16
N LYS A 236 14.26 2.34 3.03
CA LYS A 236 13.78 1.79 1.76
C LYS A 236 12.69 2.66 1.13
N TYR A 237 11.85 3.26 1.98
CA TYR A 237 10.62 3.89 1.54
C TYR A 237 10.51 5.35 1.91
N GLY A 238 11.46 5.93 2.65
CA GLY A 238 11.45 7.35 2.99
C GLY A 238 10.09 7.82 3.51
N LEU A 239 9.47 8.75 2.78
CA LEU A 239 8.13 9.28 3.06
C LEU A 239 6.98 8.44 2.47
N LEU A 240 7.23 7.45 1.60
CA LEU A 240 6.18 6.59 1.06
C LEU A 240 5.57 5.72 2.16
N GLY A 241 4.24 5.59 2.15
CA GLY A 241 3.48 4.89 3.20
C GLY A 241 3.36 5.69 4.51
N SER A 242 3.87 6.92 4.57
CA SER A 242 3.67 7.79 5.72
C SER A 242 2.24 8.33 5.79
N ASN A 243 1.78 8.61 7.02
CA ASN A 243 0.47 9.15 7.30
C ASN A 243 0.57 10.34 8.25
N LYS A 244 -0.34 11.31 8.10
CA LYS A 244 -0.46 12.45 9.02
C LYS A 244 -0.71 11.97 10.45
N SER A 245 0.11 12.44 11.39
CA SER A 245 -0.08 12.21 12.83
C SER A 245 -0.65 13.44 13.53
N THR A 246 -0.11 14.61 13.22
CA THR A 246 -0.56 15.95 13.68
C THR A 246 -0.44 16.94 12.52
N GLU A 247 -0.68 18.23 12.75
CA GLU A 247 -0.53 19.27 11.71
C GLU A 247 0.93 19.53 11.29
N ASP A 248 1.89 19.03 12.06
CA ASP A 248 3.33 19.27 11.91
C ASP A 248 4.18 17.98 11.93
N LYS A 249 3.55 16.80 12.07
CA LYS A 249 4.24 15.52 12.24
C LYS A 249 3.60 14.41 11.41
N ILE A 250 4.44 13.56 10.83
CA ILE A 250 4.04 12.34 10.14
C ILE A 250 4.46 11.11 10.94
N LYS A 251 3.70 10.03 10.79
CA LYS A 251 4.10 8.68 11.14
C LYS A 251 4.62 8.01 9.87
N LEU A 252 5.85 7.52 9.89
CA LEU A 252 6.49 6.88 8.75
C LEU A 252 6.04 5.42 8.63
N PHE A 253 6.21 4.84 7.45
CA PHE A 253 6.01 3.42 7.22
C PHE A 253 6.96 2.60 8.10
N PRO A 254 6.54 1.44 8.64
CA PRO A 254 7.35 0.72 9.60
C PRO A 254 8.63 0.17 8.96
N ARG A 255 9.62 -0.08 9.81
CA ARG A 255 10.99 -0.50 9.44
C ARG A 255 11.40 -1.71 10.27
N ASP A 256 12.36 -2.50 9.79
CA ASP A 256 12.98 -3.60 10.58
C ASP A 256 11.98 -4.59 11.21
N CYS A 257 10.89 -4.92 10.50
CA CYS A 257 9.79 -5.70 11.05
C CYS A 257 10.02 -7.23 11.09
N PHE A 258 11.13 -7.74 10.54
CA PHE A 258 11.37 -9.19 10.46
C PHE A 258 11.55 -9.84 11.85
N GLY A 259 12.26 -9.17 12.77
CA GLY A 259 12.40 -9.67 14.14
C GLY A 259 11.04 -9.82 14.84
N LEU A 260 10.15 -8.85 14.66
CA LEU A 260 8.80 -8.87 15.23
C LEU A 260 7.98 -10.09 14.77
N VAL A 261 7.95 -10.37 13.46
CA VAL A 261 7.15 -11.50 12.94
C VAL A 261 7.72 -12.85 13.38
N GLU A 262 9.04 -12.97 13.47
CA GLU A 262 9.69 -14.16 14.01
C GLU A 262 9.42 -14.37 15.50
N ASP A 263 9.46 -13.30 16.30
CA ASP A 263 9.26 -13.38 17.74
C ASP A 263 7.81 -13.74 18.09
N ILE A 264 6.84 -13.21 17.35
CA ILE A 264 5.43 -13.61 17.48
C ILE A 264 5.25 -15.08 17.10
N GLN A 265 5.85 -15.54 15.99
CA GLN A 265 5.78 -16.94 15.58
C GLN A 265 6.36 -17.88 16.66
N LYS A 266 7.53 -17.53 17.20
CA LYS A 266 8.20 -18.28 18.28
C LYS A 266 7.34 -18.32 19.55
N GLU A 267 6.76 -17.20 19.94
CA GLU A 267 5.95 -17.09 21.15
C GLU A 267 4.63 -17.88 21.03
N VAL A 268 3.96 -17.82 19.87
CA VAL A 268 2.79 -18.67 19.59
C VAL A 268 3.16 -20.14 19.64
N LEU A 269 4.26 -20.55 19.01
CA LEU A 269 4.73 -21.93 19.03
C LEU A 269 5.03 -22.41 20.45
N SER A 270 5.70 -21.58 21.27
CA SER A 270 6.00 -21.87 22.68
C SER A 270 4.73 -22.10 23.51
N ARG A 271 3.72 -21.24 23.34
CA ARG A 271 2.49 -21.27 24.15
C ARG A 271 1.46 -22.29 23.69
N THR A 272 1.43 -22.63 22.41
CA THR A 272 0.35 -23.44 21.81
C THR A 272 0.83 -24.74 21.16
N GLY A 273 2.14 -24.85 20.89
CA GLY A 273 2.69 -25.92 20.07
C GLY A 273 2.31 -25.83 18.59
N LYS A 274 1.72 -24.72 18.12
CA LYS A 274 1.30 -24.51 16.74
C LYS A 274 2.28 -23.65 15.96
N HIS A 275 2.66 -24.13 14.79
CA HIS A 275 3.52 -23.40 13.87
C HIS A 275 2.68 -22.55 12.92
N VAL A 276 2.36 -21.33 13.33
CA VAL A 276 1.63 -20.34 12.53
C VAL A 276 2.56 -19.60 11.56
N GLU A 277 2.00 -18.87 10.61
CA GLU A 277 2.70 -17.85 9.85
C GLU A 277 2.32 -16.45 10.37
N VAL A 278 3.22 -15.48 10.22
CA VAL A 278 3.01 -14.12 10.72
C VAL A 278 3.39 -13.10 9.65
N MET A 279 2.62 -12.03 9.51
CA MET A 279 2.96 -10.93 8.60
C MET A 279 2.55 -9.56 9.12
N VAL A 280 3.30 -8.54 8.70
CA VAL A 280 2.85 -7.15 8.72
C VAL A 280 2.23 -6.83 7.37
N TYR A 281 1.05 -6.24 7.33
CA TYR A 281 0.38 -5.84 6.09
C TYR A 281 0.08 -4.34 6.08
N GLY A 282 0.25 -3.70 4.93
CA GLY A 282 -0.24 -2.36 4.63
C GLY A 282 -1.50 -2.43 3.75
N ASP A 283 -1.73 -1.38 2.96
CA ASP A 283 -2.91 -1.29 2.10
C ASP A 283 -3.05 -2.48 1.11
N GLY A 284 -4.28 -2.95 0.90
CA GLY A 284 -4.60 -4.08 0.03
C GLY A 284 -4.85 -3.70 -1.43
N ALA A 285 -4.40 -4.51 -2.40
CA ALA A 285 -4.49 -4.20 -3.83
C ALA A 285 -5.91 -4.38 -4.45
N PHE A 286 -6.92 -3.70 -3.91
CA PHE A 286 -8.30 -3.67 -4.40
C PHE A 286 -8.62 -2.31 -5.04
N LYS A 287 -9.39 -2.33 -6.14
CA LYS A 287 -9.91 -1.11 -6.78
C LYS A 287 -11.37 -0.93 -6.43
N ASP A 288 -11.72 0.18 -5.76
CA ASP A 288 -13.11 0.54 -5.54
C ASP A 288 -13.81 0.79 -6.89
N PRO A 289 -14.86 0.01 -7.24
CA PRO A 289 -15.57 0.22 -8.48
C PRO A 289 -16.37 1.52 -8.51
N LYS A 290 -16.68 2.15 -7.37
CA LYS A 290 -17.41 3.42 -7.32
C LYS A 290 -16.48 4.61 -7.55
N GLY A 291 -15.45 4.72 -6.72
CA GLY A 291 -14.47 5.80 -6.78
C GLY A 291 -13.38 5.61 -7.81
N LYS A 292 -13.24 4.40 -8.38
CA LYS A 292 -12.17 4.04 -9.32
C LYS A 292 -10.75 4.23 -8.74
N ILE A 293 -10.65 4.26 -7.42
CA ILE A 293 -9.40 4.39 -6.67
C ILE A 293 -8.91 3.00 -6.27
N TRP A 294 -7.62 2.74 -6.48
CA TRP A 294 -6.91 1.63 -5.90
C TRP A 294 -6.57 1.96 -4.45
N GLU A 295 -6.98 1.10 -3.52
CA GLU A 295 -6.58 1.14 -2.12
C GLU A 295 -5.13 0.62 -1.98
N LEU A 296 -4.20 1.13 -2.77
CA LEU A 296 -2.79 0.70 -2.78
C LEU A 296 -1.87 1.92 -2.71
N ALA A 297 -2.02 2.69 -1.63
CA ALA A 297 -1.27 3.92 -1.40
C ALA A 297 0.00 3.69 -0.57
N ASP A 298 0.25 2.46 -0.13
CA ASP A 298 1.52 2.01 0.43
C ASP A 298 2.51 1.55 -0.66
N PRO A 299 3.83 1.61 -0.40
CA PRO A 299 4.84 1.20 -1.38
C PRO A 299 4.95 -0.31 -1.58
N ILE A 300 4.39 -1.11 -0.67
CA ILE A 300 4.31 -2.57 -0.71
C ILE A 300 3.16 -3.05 0.19
N VAL A 301 2.55 -4.19 -0.13
CA VAL A 301 1.48 -4.79 0.68
C VAL A 301 2.01 -5.38 1.98
N SER A 302 3.22 -5.96 2.01
CA SER A 302 3.77 -6.56 3.22
C SER A 302 5.26 -6.24 3.41
N PRO A 303 5.63 -5.42 4.40
CA PRO A 303 7.03 -5.10 4.67
C PRO A 303 7.80 -6.22 5.38
N ALA A 304 7.14 -7.16 6.06
CA ALA A 304 7.76 -8.33 6.67
C ALA A 304 6.76 -9.47 6.87
N PHE A 305 7.26 -10.69 6.77
CA PHE A 305 6.48 -11.92 6.87
C PHE A 305 7.41 -13.10 7.16
N THR A 306 6.86 -14.17 7.71
CA THR A 306 7.57 -15.44 7.95
C THR A 306 7.79 -16.23 6.65
N GLU A 307 8.82 -17.08 6.62
CA GLU A 307 9.27 -17.79 5.40
C GLU A 307 8.17 -18.63 4.73
N GLY A 308 7.22 -19.15 5.50
CA GLY A 308 6.14 -19.98 4.99
C GLY A 308 5.14 -19.24 4.10
N LEU A 309 5.24 -17.91 4.00
CA LEU A 309 4.48 -17.05 3.10
C LEU A 309 5.24 -16.69 1.80
N ILE A 310 6.46 -17.21 1.61
CA ILE A 310 7.19 -17.04 0.35
C ILE A 310 6.53 -17.89 -0.75
N GLY A 311 6.21 -17.25 -1.87
CA GLY A 311 5.75 -17.92 -3.08
C GLY A 311 4.38 -17.45 -3.56
N THR A 312 3.73 -18.30 -4.35
CA THR A 312 2.42 -18.04 -4.97
C THR A 312 1.49 -19.22 -4.69
N PRO A 313 0.16 -19.02 -4.64
CA PRO A 313 -0.78 -20.13 -4.51
C PRO A 313 -0.53 -21.19 -5.59
N ASN A 314 -0.52 -22.45 -5.16
CA ASN A 314 -0.38 -23.60 -6.02
C ASN A 314 -1.67 -24.42 -5.90
N GLU A 315 -2.70 -24.08 -6.67
CA GLU A 315 -4.02 -24.72 -6.64
C GLU A 315 -4.39 -25.29 -8.03
N MET A 316 -5.19 -26.36 -8.04
CA MET A 316 -5.75 -26.90 -9.29
C MET A 316 -7.15 -26.36 -9.53
N LYS A 317 -7.50 -26.14 -10.80
CA LYS A 317 -8.83 -25.71 -11.19
C LYS A 317 -9.81 -26.88 -11.15
N LEU A 318 -10.48 -27.05 -10.01
CA LEU A 318 -11.45 -28.14 -9.80
C LEU A 318 -12.52 -28.19 -10.90
N LYS A 319 -13.04 -27.02 -11.31
CA LYS A 319 -14.01 -26.92 -12.42
C LYS A 319 -13.44 -27.42 -13.74
N TYR A 320 -12.20 -27.06 -14.06
CA TYR A 320 -11.54 -27.53 -15.28
C TYR A 320 -11.37 -29.05 -15.28
N LEU A 321 -10.93 -29.63 -14.15
CA LEU A 321 -10.79 -31.08 -14.00
C LEU A 321 -12.15 -31.78 -14.14
N ALA A 322 -13.21 -31.23 -13.54
CA ALA A 322 -14.57 -31.76 -13.65
C ALA A 322 -15.11 -31.69 -15.09
N ASP A 323 -14.92 -30.55 -15.78
CA ASP A 323 -15.50 -30.31 -17.10
C ASP A 323 -14.71 -30.99 -18.24
N ASN A 324 -13.43 -31.33 -18.03
CA ASN A 324 -12.56 -31.91 -19.06
C ASN A 324 -12.10 -33.33 -18.72
N ASP A 325 -11.28 -33.48 -17.69
CA ASP A 325 -10.60 -34.74 -17.35
C ASP A 325 -11.58 -35.79 -16.78
N PHE A 326 -12.64 -35.34 -16.12
CA PHE A 326 -13.61 -36.20 -15.42
C PHE A 326 -15.07 -35.94 -15.84
N LYS A 327 -15.29 -35.41 -17.05
CA LYS A 327 -16.62 -35.02 -17.56
C LYS A 327 -17.71 -36.10 -17.50
N ASP A 328 -17.29 -37.37 -17.56
CA ASP A 328 -18.18 -38.54 -17.56
C ASP A 328 -18.47 -39.06 -16.13
N LEU A 329 -17.82 -38.48 -15.10
CA LEU A 329 -18.02 -38.83 -13.69
C LEU A 329 -19.01 -37.87 -13.01
N SER A 330 -19.74 -38.38 -12.02
CA SER A 330 -20.64 -37.57 -11.18
C SER A 330 -20.71 -38.13 -9.77
N GLY A 331 -21.28 -37.35 -8.83
CA GLY A 331 -21.46 -37.75 -7.44
C GLY A 331 -20.14 -38.16 -6.77
N GLU A 332 -20.17 -39.27 -6.03
CA GLU A 332 -19.01 -39.74 -5.26
C GLU A 332 -17.82 -40.13 -6.15
N ALA A 333 -18.07 -40.70 -7.33
CA ALA A 333 -17.01 -41.08 -8.26
C ALA A 333 -16.21 -39.86 -8.76
N LEU A 334 -16.87 -38.74 -9.00
CA LEU A 334 -16.20 -37.48 -9.37
C LEU A 334 -15.42 -36.91 -8.18
N LYS A 335 -15.99 -36.95 -6.97
CA LYS A 335 -15.34 -36.50 -5.73
C LYS A 335 -14.05 -37.29 -5.49
N GLU A 336 -14.08 -38.61 -5.61
CA GLU A 336 -12.92 -39.48 -5.45
C GLU A 336 -11.85 -39.22 -6.52
N ALA A 337 -12.23 -39.06 -7.79
CA ALA A 337 -11.31 -38.80 -8.88
C ALA A 337 -10.58 -37.46 -8.72
N ILE A 338 -11.32 -36.40 -8.38
CA ILE A 338 -10.75 -35.08 -8.08
C ILE A 338 -9.83 -35.16 -6.86
N SER A 339 -10.27 -35.81 -5.78
CA SER A 339 -9.48 -35.93 -4.55
C SER A 339 -8.17 -36.68 -4.78
N ARG A 340 -8.20 -37.75 -5.58
CA ARG A 340 -7.00 -38.49 -5.97
C ARG A 340 -6.04 -37.61 -6.77
N LYS A 341 -6.56 -36.86 -7.75
CA LYS A 341 -5.74 -35.95 -8.57
C LYS A 341 -5.06 -34.88 -7.72
N ILE A 342 -5.74 -34.38 -6.67
CA ILE A 342 -5.18 -33.40 -5.74
C ILE A 342 -4.06 -34.00 -4.91
N ARG A 343 -4.21 -35.24 -4.43
CA ARG A 343 -3.16 -35.92 -3.64
C ARG A 343 -1.97 -36.35 -4.47
N GLU A 344 -2.17 -36.70 -5.74
CA GLU A 344 -1.10 -37.04 -6.69
C GLU A 344 -0.28 -35.83 -7.16
N LYS A 345 -0.68 -34.61 -6.74
CA LYS A 345 -0.01 -33.38 -7.12
C LYS A 345 1.28 -33.21 -6.33
N ASP A 346 2.40 -33.58 -6.94
CA ASP A 346 3.73 -33.17 -6.49
C ASP A 346 4.36 -32.19 -7.49
N GLY A 347 4.70 -30.98 -7.02
CA GLY A 347 5.50 -30.00 -7.77
C GLY A 347 4.80 -28.70 -8.21
N SER A 348 5.56 -27.88 -8.93
CA SER A 348 5.11 -26.59 -9.49
C SER A 348 4.18 -26.80 -10.69
N LEU A 349 3.03 -26.12 -10.70
CA LEU A 349 2.07 -26.18 -11.79
C LEU A 349 2.35 -25.20 -12.93
N VAL A 350 3.44 -24.44 -12.88
CA VAL A 350 3.74 -23.42 -13.92
C VAL A 350 3.79 -24.08 -15.31
N GLY A 351 2.91 -23.64 -16.21
CA GLY A 351 2.85 -24.11 -17.61
C GLY A 351 1.93 -25.30 -17.89
N ASN A 352 1.26 -25.89 -16.89
CA ASN A 352 0.31 -26.99 -17.09
C ASN A 352 -1.07 -26.46 -17.57
N MET A 353 -1.75 -27.15 -18.48
CA MET A 353 -3.08 -26.72 -18.97
C MET A 353 -4.09 -26.57 -17.83
N ALA A 354 -4.00 -27.42 -16.80
CA ALA A 354 -4.84 -27.36 -15.60
C ALA A 354 -4.59 -26.12 -14.69
N SER A 355 -3.49 -25.39 -14.91
CA SER A 355 -3.15 -24.14 -14.20
C SER A 355 -3.20 -22.89 -15.07
N GLN A 356 -3.42 -23.02 -16.39
CA GLN A 356 -3.50 -21.88 -17.30
C GLN A 356 -4.64 -20.94 -16.92
N GLY A 357 -4.32 -19.67 -16.65
CA GLY A 357 -5.27 -18.59 -16.36
C GLY A 357 -5.34 -18.16 -14.89
N THR A 358 -4.42 -18.56 -14.02
CA THR A 358 -4.16 -17.85 -12.75
C THR A 358 -3.03 -16.84 -12.97
N THR A 359 -3.25 -15.58 -12.62
CA THR A 359 -2.15 -14.62 -12.53
C THR A 359 -1.30 -15.02 -11.33
N PRO A 360 0.02 -15.25 -11.47
CA PRO A 360 0.86 -15.57 -10.34
C PRO A 360 0.92 -14.36 -9.42
N ARG A 361 0.23 -14.44 -8.28
CA ARG A 361 0.19 -13.40 -7.25
C ARG A 361 0.92 -13.91 -6.03
N GLN A 362 1.68 -13.03 -5.37
CA GLN A 362 2.38 -13.41 -4.15
C GLN A 362 1.36 -13.70 -3.05
N LEU A 363 1.65 -14.68 -2.20
CA LEU A 363 0.79 -15.02 -1.07
C LEU A 363 0.56 -13.82 -0.15
N THR A 364 1.62 -13.05 0.11
CA THR A 364 1.59 -11.82 0.92
C THR A 364 0.65 -10.76 0.36
N ASP A 365 0.60 -10.59 -0.96
CA ASP A 365 -0.29 -9.61 -1.60
C ASP A 365 -1.74 -10.03 -1.46
N LEU A 366 -2.03 -11.32 -1.63
CA LEU A 366 -3.38 -11.88 -1.52
C LEU A 366 -3.89 -11.86 -0.08
N ILE A 367 -3.09 -12.37 0.86
CA ILE A 367 -3.45 -12.46 2.27
C ILE A 367 -3.49 -11.06 2.87
N GLY A 368 -2.53 -10.18 2.55
CA GLY A 368 -2.54 -8.78 2.98
C GLY A 368 -3.80 -8.05 2.51
N SER A 369 -4.20 -8.23 1.24
CA SER A 369 -5.45 -7.64 0.74
C SER A 369 -6.70 -8.19 1.44
N LEU A 370 -6.73 -9.49 1.78
CA LEU A 370 -7.81 -10.08 2.58
C LEU A 370 -7.85 -9.47 3.99
N CYS A 371 -6.68 -9.25 4.60
CA CYS A 371 -6.57 -8.67 5.93
C CYS A 371 -7.02 -7.21 5.93
N ASP A 372 -6.59 -6.42 4.96
CA ASP A 372 -7.00 -5.03 4.81
C ASP A 372 -8.52 -4.88 4.61
N LEU A 373 -9.14 -5.72 3.76
CA LEU A 373 -10.60 -5.78 3.63
C LEU A 373 -11.30 -6.15 4.94
N THR A 374 -10.66 -6.97 5.78
CA THR A 374 -11.20 -7.43 7.07
C THR A 374 -11.12 -6.33 8.13
N SER A 375 -9.96 -5.68 8.28
CA SER A 375 -9.78 -4.57 9.22
C SER A 375 -10.55 -3.32 8.78
N GLY A 376 -10.55 -3.05 7.47
CA GLY A 376 -11.05 -1.82 6.86
C GLY A 376 -10.20 -0.61 7.20
N SER A 377 -10.57 0.54 6.61
CA SER A 377 -9.83 1.81 6.71
C SER A 377 -10.11 2.63 7.98
N GLY A 378 -10.98 2.14 8.87
CA GLY A 378 -11.40 2.85 10.08
C GLY A 378 -10.89 2.19 11.35
N ASP A 379 -10.84 2.96 12.45
CA ASP A 379 -10.44 2.47 13.77
C ASP A 379 -11.55 1.62 14.42
N LYS A 380 -11.75 0.40 13.89
CA LYS A 380 -12.69 -0.59 14.46
C LYS A 380 -12.10 -1.34 15.65
N GLY A 381 -10.88 -0.97 16.07
CA GLY A 381 -10.13 -1.67 17.11
C GLY A 381 -9.66 -3.07 16.72
N THR A 382 -9.70 -3.43 15.42
CA THR A 382 -9.26 -4.75 14.91
C THR A 382 -8.08 -4.68 13.94
N PRO A 383 -6.91 -4.16 14.35
CA PRO A 383 -5.73 -4.05 13.49
C PRO A 383 -4.94 -5.38 13.36
N ILE A 384 -5.40 -6.43 14.03
CA ILE A 384 -4.87 -7.79 13.90
C ILE A 384 -5.92 -8.63 13.20
N VAL A 385 -5.50 -9.46 12.24
CA VAL A 385 -6.36 -10.39 11.52
C VAL A 385 -5.79 -11.80 11.65
N LEU A 386 -6.64 -12.73 12.08
CA LEU A 386 -6.33 -14.17 12.03
C LEU A 386 -7.00 -14.76 10.79
N VAL A 387 -6.19 -15.31 9.87
CA VAL A 387 -6.65 -16.04 8.70
C VAL A 387 -6.43 -17.52 8.93
N GLN A 388 -7.51 -18.30 8.95
CA GLN A 388 -7.47 -19.73 9.20
C GLN A 388 -7.82 -20.51 7.95
N GLY A 389 -7.11 -21.61 7.73
CA GLY A 389 -7.37 -22.52 6.61
C GLY A 389 -7.19 -21.91 5.23
N TYR A 390 -6.22 -21.00 5.09
CA TYR A 390 -5.86 -20.40 3.80
C TYR A 390 -5.16 -21.41 2.87
N PHE A 391 -4.37 -22.31 3.43
CA PHE A 391 -3.56 -23.28 2.68
C PHE A 391 -4.25 -24.63 2.47
N ASP A 392 -5.46 -24.79 3.00
CA ASP A 392 -6.19 -26.04 2.92
C ASP A 392 -6.74 -26.24 1.50
N ASN A 393 -6.80 -27.50 1.09
CA ASN A 393 -7.35 -27.90 -0.19
C ASN A 393 -8.64 -28.73 -0.01
N TYR A 394 -9.28 -29.06 -1.13
CA TYR A 394 -10.55 -29.81 -1.15
C TYR A 394 -10.51 -31.18 -0.44
N THR A 395 -9.31 -31.74 -0.22
CA THR A 395 -9.13 -33.05 0.41
C THR A 395 -8.80 -32.98 1.89
N ASP A 396 -8.61 -31.77 2.44
CA ASP A 396 -8.28 -31.55 3.84
C ASP A 396 -9.58 -31.46 4.67
N ASN A 397 -9.64 -32.26 5.74
CA ASN A 397 -10.81 -32.37 6.63
C ASN A 397 -10.58 -31.68 7.97
#